data_AF-A0A972ZVM7-F1
#
_entry.id   AF-A0A972ZVM7-F1
#
_cell.length_a   1.000
_cell.length_b   1.000
_cell.length_c   1.000
_cell.angle_alpha   90.00
_cell.angle_beta   90.00
_cell.angle_gamma   90.00
#
_symmetry.space_group_name_H-M   'P 1'
#
loop_
_entity.id
_entity.type
_entity.pdbx_description
1 polymer ?
#
loop_
_entity_poly.entity_id
_entity_poly.type
_entity_poly.pdbx_seq_one_letter_code
_entity_poly.pdbx_strand_id
1 'polypeptide(L)' 'MNEEQTIAALKEVIEDEYKARATYRRVIETFGSVQPFSNIVESEGRHISALLSLFERYDLTPPIGTATPVSSTVAGWM' A
#
# COMPACT_ATOMS: atom_id res chain seq x y z
N MET A 1 12.90 3.88 -21.38
CA MET A 1 11.51 3.76 -20.90
C MET A 1 10.63 4.40 -21.95
N ASN A 2 9.69 3.64 -22.52
CA ASN A 2 8.61 4.23 -23.33
C ASN A 2 7.41 4.60 -22.42
N GLU A 3 6.37 5.16 -23.00
CA GLU A 3 5.16 5.56 -22.27
C GLU A 3 4.46 4.36 -21.60
N GLU A 4 4.31 3.25 -22.32
CA GLU A 4 3.71 2.02 -21.81
C GLU A 4 4.44 1.48 -20.56
N GLN A 5 5.77 1.43 -20.62
CA GLN A 5 6.63 1.02 -19.49
C GLN A 5 6.50 1.98 -18.32
N THR A 6 6.35 3.29 -18.59
CA THR A 6 6.16 4.31 -17.54
C THR A 6 4.82 4.13 -16.83
N ILE A 7 3.75 3.88 -17.58
CA ILE A 7 2.42 3.62 -17.01
C ILE A 7 2.40 2.31 -16.22
N ALA A 8 3.05 1.27 -16.73
CA ALA A 8 3.19 0.00 -16.02
C ALA A 8 3.93 0.17 -14.68
N ALA A 9 5.07 0.89 -14.69
CA ALA A 9 5.82 1.19 -13.48
C ALA A 9 4.99 2.03 -12.48
N LEU A 10 4.20 2.99 -12.96
CA LEU A 10 3.34 3.79 -12.08
C LEU A 10 2.26 2.94 -11.40
N LYS A 11 1.68 1.98 -12.11
CA LYS A 11 0.72 1.01 -11.56
C LYS A 11 1.37 0.06 -10.55
N GLU A 12 2.55 -0.46 -10.87
CA GLU A 12 3.30 -1.34 -9.97
C GLU A 12 3.63 -0.66 -8.66
N VAL A 13 4.17 0.57 -8.72
CA VAL A 13 4.57 1.32 -7.52
C VAL A 13 3.38 1.60 -6.61
N ILE A 14 2.23 2.05 -7.14
CA ILE A 14 1.06 2.32 -6.28
C ILE A 14 0.49 1.03 -5.65
N GLU A 15 0.53 -0.11 -6.35
CA GLU A 15 0.16 -1.40 -5.76
C GLU A 15 1.10 -1.80 -4.62
N ASP A 16 2.40 -1.55 -4.77
CA ASP A 16 3.39 -1.84 -3.74
C ASP A 16 3.23 -0.93 -2.52
N GLU A 17 2.91 0.35 -2.71
CA GLU A 17 2.55 1.25 -1.60
C GLU A 17 1.29 0.77 -0.85
N TYR A 18 0.27 0.27 -1.55
CA TYR A 18 -0.90 -0.33 -0.90
C TYR A 18 -0.53 -1.56 -0.08
N LYS A 19 0.28 -2.47 -0.63
CA LYS A 19 0.75 -3.68 0.07
C LYS A 19 1.60 -3.33 1.28
N ALA A 20 2.52 -2.38 1.15
CA ALA A 20 3.38 -1.91 2.23
C ALA A 20 2.54 -1.32 3.37
N ARG A 21 1.61 -0.40 3.04
CA ARG A 21 0.72 0.21 4.03
C ARG A 21 -0.13 -0.83 4.76
N ALA A 22 -0.69 -1.80 4.04
CA ALA A 22 -1.44 -2.90 4.65
C ALA A 22 -0.56 -3.77 5.57
N THR A 23 0.67 -4.05 5.15
CA THR A 23 1.65 -4.82 5.92
C THR A 23 2.00 -4.14 7.24
N TYR A 24 2.35 -2.85 7.21
CA TYR A 24 2.70 -2.12 8.44
C TYR A 24 1.50 -1.88 9.36
N ARG A 25 0.29 -1.72 8.81
CA ARG A 25 -0.94 -1.76 9.63
C ARG A 25 -1.08 -3.10 10.35
N ARG A 26 -0.82 -4.21 9.65
CA ARG A 26 -0.89 -5.55 10.27
C ARG A 26 0.18 -5.76 11.34
N VAL A 27 1.38 -5.21 11.14
CA VAL A 27 2.43 -5.20 12.18
C VAL A 27 1.95 -4.46 13.42
N ILE A 28 1.36 -3.27 13.28
CA ILE A 28 0.80 -2.49 14.39
C ILE A 28 -0.34 -3.25 15.09
N GLU A 29 -1.23 -3.89 14.33
CA GLU A 29 -2.32 -4.70 14.89
C GLU A 29 -1.80 -5.90 15.70
N THR A 30 -0.69 -6.51 15.28
CA THR A 30 -0.17 -7.73 15.90
C THR A 30 0.73 -7.44 17.10
N PHE A 31 1.58 -6.41 17.00
CA PHE A 31 2.65 -6.14 17.97
C PHE A 31 2.43 -4.85 18.77
N GLY A 32 1.38 -4.10 18.46
CA GLY A 32 1.09 -2.79 19.06
C GLY A 32 1.71 -1.63 18.28
N SER A 33 1.17 -0.44 18.53
CA SER A 33 1.62 0.79 17.87
C SER A 33 2.88 1.33 18.53
N VAL A 34 4.04 1.12 17.89
CA VAL A 34 5.28 1.84 18.21
C VAL A 34 5.65 2.81 17.08
N GLN A 35 6.30 3.91 17.46
CA GLN A 35 6.48 5.09 16.61
C GLN A 35 7.09 4.82 15.22
N PRO A 36 8.05 3.88 15.03
CA PRO A 36 8.57 3.57 13.71
C PRO A 36 7.50 3.09 12.73
N PHE A 37 6.61 2.19 13.14
CA PHE A 37 5.62 1.61 12.24
C PHE A 37 4.47 2.57 11.95
N SER A 38 4.04 3.37 12.93
CA SER A 38 3.02 4.41 12.68
C SER A 38 3.53 5.45 11.69
N ASN A 39 4.79 5.86 11.80
CA ASN A 39 5.39 6.80 10.85
C ASN A 39 5.46 6.23 9.43
N ILE A 40 5.77 4.94 9.29
CA ILE A 40 5.81 4.29 7.97
C ILE A 40 4.41 4.26 7.35
N VAL A 41 3.37 3.87 8.11
CA VAL A 41 1.97 3.87 7.60
C VAL A 41 1.55 5.26 7.10
N GLU A 42 1.93 6.32 7.80
CA GLU A 42 1.69 7.70 7.35
C GLU A 42 2.54 8.08 6.14
N SER A 43 3.79 7.60 6.05
CA SER A 43 4.63 7.79 4.88
C SER A 43 4.04 7.15 3.63
N GLU A 44 3.61 5.89 3.71
CA GLU A 44 2.98 5.21 2.57
C GLU A 44 1.68 5.90 2.16
N GLY A 45 0.92 6.46 3.14
CA GLY A 45 -0.25 7.29 2.84
C GLY A 45 0.09 8.53 1.98
N ARG A 46 1.23 9.18 2.25
CA ARG A 46 1.72 10.31 1.46
C ARG A 46 2.21 9.87 0.08
N HIS A 47 2.91 8.73 -0.02
CA HIS A 47 3.33 8.17 -1.30
C HIS A 47 2.11 7.85 -2.19
N ILE A 48 1.11 7.15 -1.65
CA ILE A 48 -0.16 6.86 -2.35
C ILE A 48 -0.81 8.17 -2.84
N SER A 49 -0.91 9.18 -1.98
CA SER A 49 -1.54 10.47 -2.35
C SER A 49 -0.80 11.18 -3.48
N ALA A 50 0.53 11.15 -3.46
CA ALA A 50 1.36 11.71 -4.53
C ALA A 50 1.19 10.94 -5.85
N LEU A 51 1.17 9.61 -5.81
CA LEU A 51 0.96 8.77 -6.98
C LEU A 51 -0.44 8.98 -7.58
N LEU A 52 -1.49 9.03 -6.74
CA LEU A 52 -2.85 9.32 -7.19
C LEU A 52 -2.96 10.68 -7.91
N SER A 53 -2.20 11.69 -7.45
CA SER A 53 -2.14 12.99 -8.12
C SER A 53 -1.50 12.89 -9.53
N LEU A 54 -0.56 11.97 -9.73
CA LEU A 54 -0.01 11.68 -11.06
C LEU A 54 -1.03 10.95 -11.94
N PHE A 55 -1.76 9.96 -11.39
CA PHE A 55 -2.85 9.29 -12.11
C PHE A 55 -3.90 10.29 -12.60
N GLU A 56 -4.34 11.21 -11.73
CA GLU A 56 -5.28 12.27 -12.10
C GLU A 56 -4.72 13.20 -13.18
N ARG A 57 -3.47 13.68 -13.03
CA ARG A 57 -2.83 14.57 -14.00
C ARG A 57 -2.78 13.98 -15.41
N TYR A 58 -2.59 12.67 -15.53
CA TYR A 58 -2.45 11.97 -16.80
C TYR A 58 -3.73 11.24 -17.25
N ASP A 59 -4.86 11.47 -16.58
CA ASP A 59 -6.15 10.80 -16.86
C ASP A 59 -6.06 9.27 -16.88
N LEU A 60 -5.26 8.72 -15.98
CA LEU A 60 -5.03 7.28 -15.84
C LEU A 60 -5.88 6.73 -14.69
N THR A 61 -6.40 5.51 -14.85
CA THR A 61 -7.09 4.80 -13.76
C THR A 61 -6.09 4.08 -12.85
N PRO A 62 -6.02 4.40 -11.55
CA PRO A 62 -5.20 3.66 -10.60
C PRO A 62 -5.79 2.28 -10.31
N PRO A 63 -4.97 1.27 -10.02
CA PRO A 63 -5.46 -0.02 -9.52
C PRO A 63 -6.15 0.17 -8.16
N ILE A 64 -7.21 -0.61 -7.93
CA ILE A 64 -7.89 -0.66 -6.64
C ILE A 64 -7.01 -1.54 -5.74
N GLY A 65 -6.42 -0.95 -4.69
CA GLY A 65 -5.58 -1.69 -3.75
C GLY A 65 -6.30 -2.94 -3.25
N THR A 66 -5.75 -4.11 -3.54
CA THR A 66 -6.31 -5.39 -3.11
C THR A 66 -5.96 -5.59 -1.64
N ALA A 67 -6.80 -5.07 -0.74
CA ALA A 67 -6.81 -5.55 0.62
C ALA A 67 -7.35 -6.99 0.59
N THR A 68 -6.47 -7.97 0.38
CA THR A 68 -6.83 -9.36 0.69
C THR A 68 -7.11 -9.41 2.18
N PRO A 69 -8.36 -9.69 2.62
CA PRO A 69 -8.61 -9.93 4.02
C PRO A 69 -7.82 -11.19 4.39
N VAL A 70 -6.70 -11.04 5.08
CA VAL A 70 -6.03 -12.19 5.69
C VAL A 70 -6.99 -12.76 6.74
N SER A 71 -7.63 -13.87 6.41
CA SER A 71 -8.45 -14.63 7.34
C SER A 71 -7.55 -15.09 8.48
N SER A 72 -7.56 -14.36 9.61
CA SER A 72 -6.85 -14.78 10.81
C SER A 72 -7.64 -15.89 11.49
N THR A 73 -7.57 -17.10 10.94
CA THR A 73 -7.88 -18.30 11.71
C THR A 73 -6.69 -18.55 12.63
N VAL A 74 -6.73 -17.99 13.83
CA VAL A 74 -5.85 -18.42 14.93
C VAL A 74 -6.34 -19.78 15.44
N ALA A 75 -6.00 -20.85 14.73
CA ALA A 75 -6.17 -22.20 15.23
C ALA A 75 -4.97 -22.58 16.10
N GLY A 76 -5.22 -22.69 17.40
CA GLY A 76 -4.66 -23.72 18.28
C GLY A 76 -3.16 -23.71 18.51
N TRP A 77 -2.72 -22.97 19.52
CA TRP A 77 -1.74 -23.45 20.51
C TRP A 77 -2.15 -22.91 21.89
N MET A 78 -3.12 -23.59 22.49
CA MET A 78 -3.24 -23.78 23.93
C MET A 78 -3.06 -25.27 24.19
#